data_AF-A0ABD6IJW9-F1
#
_entry.id   AF-A0ABD6IJW9-F1
#
_cell.length_a   1.000
_cell.length_b   1.000
_cell.length_c   1.000
_cell.angle_alpha   90.00
_cell.angle_beta   90.00
_cell.angle_gamma   90.00
#
_symmetry.space_group_name_H-M   'P 1'
#
loop_
_entity.id
_entity.type
_entity.pdbx_description
1 polymer ?
#
loop_
_entity_poly.entity_id
_entity_poly.type
_entity_poly.pdbx_seq_one_letter_code
_entity_poly.pdbx_strand_id
1 'polypeptide(L)'
;MATLEELGLAGVPREDPLTYPGAWPARSGLLHGDRLLPLTRLVYDDRAPVLAVGSNACPGQLRHKMAEFGLDTPVPMVRSRVTGLDVGVSAHVSRMGYVSASPVKSPSVKRELFVLWLDRRQLDALDASEGAPLPDGNFRRAWLPAPDVQVQLADGTVLSGAYVYVNRHGVLHDGTGAPRRHPGQRPLLTGLLASSARLRELFGASPEEFSERARGDVRLCARGTRLFAEHAWVTDSGLEPYVAS
;
A
#
# COMPACT_ATOMS: atom_id res chain seq x y z
N MET A 1 9.98 -21.73 -15.44
CA MET A 1 10.09 -20.40 -14.80
C MET A 1 9.86 -20.58 -13.32
N ALA A 2 10.61 -19.88 -12.48
CA ALA A 2 10.54 -20.03 -11.04
C ALA A 2 9.17 -19.62 -10.48
N THR A 3 8.72 -20.34 -9.46
CA THR A 3 7.54 -20.02 -8.65
C THR A 3 7.80 -18.82 -7.75
N LEU A 4 6.75 -18.22 -7.20
CA LEU A 4 6.88 -17.16 -6.20
C LEU A 4 7.63 -17.63 -4.95
N GLU A 5 7.49 -18.91 -4.58
CA GLU A 5 8.20 -19.50 -3.43
C GLU A 5 9.71 -19.50 -3.66
N GLU A 6 10.15 -20.02 -4.81
CA GLU A 6 11.55 -20.06 -5.21
C GLU A 6 12.17 -18.65 -5.34
N LEU A 7 11.35 -17.64 -5.60
CA LEU A 7 11.76 -16.24 -5.69
C LEU A 7 11.69 -15.49 -4.35
N GLY A 8 11.18 -16.10 -3.27
CA GLY A 8 10.95 -15.43 -1.99
C GLY A 8 9.85 -14.36 -2.04
N LEU A 9 8.90 -14.49 -2.96
CA LEU A 9 7.82 -13.53 -3.25
C LEU A 9 6.42 -14.07 -2.90
N ALA A 10 6.33 -15.28 -2.34
CA ALA A 10 5.05 -15.93 -2.01
C ALA A 10 4.38 -15.41 -0.73
N GLY A 11 5.10 -14.67 0.11
CA GLY A 11 4.59 -14.15 1.38
C GLY A 11 3.33 -13.29 1.23
N VAL A 12 2.42 -13.44 2.19
CA VAL A 12 1.14 -12.73 2.22
C VAL A 12 1.09 -11.88 3.50
N PRO A 13 1.39 -10.58 3.46
CA PRO A 13 1.26 -9.67 4.59
C PRO A 13 -0.11 -9.71 5.29
N ARG A 14 -1.18 -10.03 4.58
CA ARG A 14 -2.50 -10.23 5.17
C ARG A 14 -2.57 -11.45 6.09
N GLU A 15 -1.74 -12.48 5.87
CA GLU A 15 -1.65 -13.71 6.68
C GLU A 15 -0.49 -13.64 7.70
N ASP A 16 0.59 -12.93 7.39
CA ASP A 16 1.67 -12.60 8.33
C ASP A 16 1.89 -11.07 8.40
N PRO A 17 1.15 -10.35 9.28
CA PRO A 17 1.06 -8.90 9.29
C PRO A 17 2.40 -8.20 9.52
N LEU A 18 3.28 -8.83 10.31
CA LEU A 18 4.58 -8.26 10.64
C LEU A 18 5.57 -8.30 9.47
N THR A 19 5.24 -9.00 8.38
CA THR A 19 6.02 -8.95 7.13
C THR A 19 5.64 -7.78 6.24
N TYR A 20 4.58 -7.02 6.55
CA TYR A 20 4.15 -5.89 5.72
C TYR A 20 5.31 -4.91 5.43
N PRO A 21 5.47 -4.43 4.17
CA PRO A 21 4.55 -4.58 3.03
C PRO A 21 4.73 -5.88 2.23
N GLY A 22 5.54 -6.82 2.69
CA GLY A 22 5.91 -8.03 1.96
C GLY A 22 7.09 -7.80 1.02
N ALA A 23 7.56 -8.87 0.40
CA ALA A 23 8.68 -8.81 -0.54
C ALA A 23 8.23 -8.23 -1.89
N TRP A 24 9.00 -7.29 -2.41
CA TRP A 24 8.79 -6.69 -3.73
C TRP A 24 9.72 -7.37 -4.75
N PRO A 25 9.27 -7.59 -6.00
CA PRO A 25 10.14 -8.16 -7.01
C PRO A 25 11.26 -7.18 -7.38
N ALA A 26 12.44 -7.71 -7.72
CA ALA A 26 13.57 -6.88 -8.11
C ALA A 26 13.41 -6.26 -9.52
N ARG A 27 12.52 -6.78 -10.35
CA ARG A 27 12.32 -6.36 -11.75
C ARG A 27 10.84 -6.39 -12.10
N SER A 28 10.48 -5.78 -13.21
CA SER A 28 9.14 -5.93 -13.78
C SER A 28 8.82 -7.39 -14.08
N GLY A 29 7.55 -7.77 -13.98
CA GLY A 29 7.11 -9.13 -14.25
C GLY A 29 5.60 -9.25 -14.42
N LEU A 30 5.17 -10.35 -15.02
CA LEU A 30 3.78 -10.73 -15.20
C LEU A 30 3.43 -11.74 -14.10
N LEU A 31 2.66 -11.31 -13.10
CA LEU A 31 2.12 -12.22 -12.09
C LEU A 31 1.03 -13.08 -12.75
N HIS A 32 1.22 -14.38 -12.82
CA HIS A 32 0.22 -15.32 -13.31
C HIS A 32 0.25 -16.58 -12.46
N GLY A 33 -0.86 -16.84 -11.74
CA GLY A 33 -0.90 -17.89 -10.74
C GLY A 33 0.20 -17.72 -9.69
N ASP A 34 0.99 -18.77 -9.49
CA ASP A 34 2.13 -18.82 -8.57
C ASP A 34 3.47 -18.46 -9.23
N ARG A 35 3.47 -17.77 -10.38
CA ARG A 35 4.69 -17.44 -11.12
C ARG A 35 4.80 -15.96 -11.44
N LEU A 36 6.04 -15.50 -11.53
CA LEU A 36 6.38 -14.17 -12.06
C LEU A 36 7.13 -14.36 -13.39
N LEU A 37 6.43 -14.15 -14.50
CA LEU A 37 6.97 -14.34 -15.85
C LEU A 37 7.58 -13.02 -16.37
N PRO A 38 8.52 -13.05 -17.34
CA PRO A 38 8.99 -11.84 -18.01
C PRO A 38 7.86 -11.08 -18.72
N LEU A 39 7.96 -9.74 -18.74
CA LEU A 39 7.09 -8.91 -19.57
C LEU A 39 7.63 -8.81 -21.01
N THR A 40 6.71 -8.73 -21.97
CA THR A 40 7.01 -8.44 -23.39
C THR A 40 6.69 -7.01 -23.79
N ARG A 41 5.97 -6.27 -22.94
CA ARG A 41 5.61 -4.84 -23.12
C ARG A 41 5.49 -4.15 -21.75
N LEU A 42 5.61 -2.83 -21.72
CA LEU A 42 5.55 -2.03 -20.48
C LEU A 42 4.27 -1.21 -20.33
N VAL A 43 3.52 -1.04 -21.42
CA VAL A 43 2.25 -0.30 -21.48
C VAL A 43 1.13 -1.25 -21.89
N TYR A 44 -0.03 -1.09 -21.25
CA TYR A 44 -1.23 -1.86 -21.47
C TYR A 44 -2.41 -0.89 -21.60
N ASP A 45 -2.62 -0.34 -22.79
CA ASP A 45 -3.62 0.73 -23.03
C ASP A 45 -5.07 0.30 -22.74
N ASP A 46 -5.31 -1.01 -22.69
CA ASP A 46 -6.59 -1.64 -22.33
C ASP A 46 -6.80 -1.81 -20.81
N ARG A 47 -5.84 -1.36 -20.00
CA ARG A 47 -5.80 -1.59 -18.54
C ARG A 47 -5.56 -0.30 -17.77
N ALA A 48 -6.06 -0.27 -16.54
CA ALA A 48 -5.86 0.85 -15.64
C ALA A 48 -4.45 0.77 -14.98
N PRO A 49 -3.61 1.81 -15.09
CA PRO A 49 -2.36 1.89 -14.36
C PRO A 49 -2.61 2.27 -12.89
N VAL A 50 -2.13 1.46 -11.95
CA VAL A 50 -2.26 1.70 -10.51
C VAL A 50 -0.89 1.64 -9.84
N LEU A 51 -0.47 2.72 -9.18
CA LEU A 51 0.75 2.78 -8.38
C LEU A 51 0.60 1.99 -7.09
N ALA A 52 1.52 1.05 -6.85
CA ALA A 52 1.62 0.27 -5.64
C ALA A 52 2.73 0.81 -4.73
N VAL A 53 2.33 1.36 -3.58
CA VAL A 53 3.23 1.93 -2.54
C VAL A 53 3.38 1.05 -1.30
N GLY A 54 2.71 -0.09 -1.27
CA GLY A 54 2.59 -0.96 -0.10
C GLY A 54 2.38 -2.42 -0.50
N SER A 55 1.50 -3.12 0.19
CA SER A 55 1.30 -4.56 -0.01
C SER A 55 0.85 -4.97 -1.42
N ASN A 56 0.31 -4.05 -2.22
CA ASN A 56 -0.03 -4.31 -3.62
C ASN A 56 1.20 -4.53 -4.53
N ALA A 57 2.39 -4.13 -4.10
CA ALA A 57 3.64 -4.43 -4.78
C ALA A 57 4.22 -5.82 -4.41
N CYS A 58 3.60 -6.52 -3.46
CA CYS A 58 3.96 -7.88 -3.08
C CYS A 58 3.17 -8.90 -3.93
N PRO A 59 3.83 -9.75 -4.75
CA PRO A 59 3.14 -10.68 -5.64
C PRO A 59 2.29 -11.71 -4.88
N GLY A 60 2.79 -12.26 -3.77
CA GLY A 60 2.04 -13.17 -2.91
C GLY A 60 0.76 -12.54 -2.38
N GLN A 61 0.84 -11.29 -1.89
CA GLN A 61 -0.34 -10.54 -1.46
C GLN A 61 -1.35 -10.33 -2.59
N LEU A 62 -0.87 -9.89 -3.76
CA LEU A 62 -1.70 -9.56 -4.90
C LEU A 62 -2.41 -10.83 -5.41
N ARG A 63 -1.68 -11.95 -5.50
CA ARG A 63 -2.24 -13.27 -5.82
C ARG A 63 -3.32 -13.68 -4.82
N HIS A 64 -3.05 -13.53 -3.52
CA HIS A 64 -4.02 -13.84 -2.47
C HIS A 64 -5.31 -13.00 -2.64
N LYS A 65 -5.18 -11.69 -2.89
CA LYS A 65 -6.33 -10.82 -3.17
C LYS A 65 -7.09 -11.30 -4.41
N MET A 66 -6.42 -11.56 -5.53
CA MET A 66 -7.09 -11.99 -6.76
C MET A 66 -7.82 -13.33 -6.58
N ALA A 67 -7.22 -14.28 -5.85
CA ALA A 67 -7.83 -15.57 -5.55
C ALA A 67 -9.12 -15.45 -4.73
N GLU A 68 -9.21 -14.52 -3.77
CA GLU A 68 -10.45 -14.26 -3.01
C GLU A 68 -11.62 -13.84 -3.90
N PHE A 69 -11.35 -13.25 -5.06
CA PHE A 69 -12.35 -12.85 -6.04
C PHE A 69 -12.47 -13.84 -7.22
N GLY A 70 -11.80 -15.00 -7.16
CA GLY A 70 -11.80 -16.00 -8.23
C GLY A 70 -11.15 -15.52 -9.52
N LEU A 71 -10.18 -14.61 -9.44
CA LEU A 71 -9.46 -14.05 -10.59
C LEU A 71 -8.11 -14.74 -10.77
N ASP A 72 -7.87 -15.25 -11.98
CA ASP A 72 -6.63 -15.92 -12.39
C ASP A 72 -5.91 -15.21 -13.56
N THR A 73 -6.52 -14.13 -14.07
CA THR A 73 -5.98 -13.35 -15.17
C THR A 73 -4.62 -12.74 -14.80
N PRO A 74 -3.63 -12.75 -15.69
CA PRO A 74 -2.31 -12.19 -15.39
C PRO A 74 -2.36 -10.70 -15.01
N VAL A 75 -1.52 -10.31 -14.05
CA VAL A 75 -1.31 -8.91 -13.63
C VAL A 75 0.10 -8.46 -14.00
N PRO A 76 0.26 -7.59 -15.01
CA PRO A 76 1.54 -6.95 -15.28
C PRO A 76 1.93 -5.99 -14.15
N MET A 77 3.12 -6.20 -13.60
CA MET A 77 3.76 -5.37 -12.59
C MET A 77 5.00 -4.71 -13.20
N VAL A 78 4.92 -3.43 -13.52
CA VAL A 78 5.99 -2.69 -14.18
C VAL A 78 6.75 -1.85 -13.17
N ARG A 79 8.04 -2.12 -12.98
CA ARG A 79 8.92 -1.26 -12.17
C ARG A 79 9.11 0.08 -12.88
N SER A 80 8.85 1.17 -12.16
CA SER A 80 8.83 2.53 -12.70
C SER A 80 9.54 3.49 -11.76
N ARG A 81 10.19 4.50 -12.34
CA ARG A 81 10.73 5.65 -11.60
C ARG A 81 9.61 6.67 -11.44
N VAL A 82 9.25 6.96 -10.21
CA VAL A 82 8.18 7.91 -9.86
C VAL A 82 8.79 9.14 -9.22
N THR A 83 8.46 10.33 -9.74
CA THR A 83 8.84 11.62 -9.16
C THR A 83 7.59 12.32 -8.64
N GLY A 84 7.68 12.94 -7.47
CA GLY A 84 6.55 13.66 -6.85
C GLY A 84 5.81 12.88 -5.76
N LEU A 85 6.24 11.66 -5.45
CA LEU A 85 5.58 10.75 -4.52
C LEU A 85 6.60 10.05 -3.60
N ASP A 86 6.31 10.03 -2.29
CA ASP A 86 7.02 9.20 -1.30
C ASP A 86 6.05 8.22 -0.61
N VAL A 87 6.60 7.30 0.18
CA VAL A 87 5.85 6.28 0.92
C VAL A 87 5.86 6.61 2.41
N GLY A 88 4.71 7.06 2.91
CA GLY A 88 4.47 7.36 4.32
C GLY A 88 3.79 6.21 5.07
N VAL A 89 3.45 6.48 6.32
CA VAL A 89 2.68 5.58 7.19
C VAL A 89 1.24 6.08 7.26
N SER A 90 0.28 5.23 6.96
CA SER A 90 -1.15 5.56 7.11
C SER A 90 -1.49 5.86 8.56
N ALA A 91 -2.41 6.80 8.79
CA ALA A 91 -2.91 7.11 10.12
C ALA A 91 -4.07 6.20 10.56
N HIS A 92 -3.97 4.89 10.31
CA HIS A 92 -4.98 3.93 10.75
C HIS A 92 -4.39 2.58 11.14
N VAL A 93 -5.07 1.91 12.06
CA VAL A 93 -4.77 0.51 12.41
C VAL A 93 -5.60 -0.39 11.50
N SER A 94 -4.95 -1.20 10.68
CA SER A 94 -5.63 -2.16 9.80
C SER A 94 -6.17 -3.34 10.61
N ARG A 95 -7.37 -3.79 10.27
CA ARG A 95 -7.95 -5.06 10.79
C ARG A 95 -7.13 -6.30 10.43
N MET A 96 -6.12 -6.15 9.58
CA MET A 96 -5.18 -7.22 9.25
C MET A 96 -4.03 -7.33 10.24
N GLY A 97 -3.91 -6.45 11.24
CA GLY A 97 -2.87 -6.53 12.27
C GLY A 97 -1.60 -5.70 12.00
N TYR A 98 -1.67 -4.72 11.10
CA TYR A 98 -0.54 -3.83 10.78
C TYR A 98 -0.99 -2.38 10.63
N VAL A 99 -0.03 -1.45 10.57
CA VAL A 99 -0.28 -0.05 10.16
C VAL A 99 0.27 0.12 8.76
N SER A 100 -0.61 0.31 7.76
CA SER A 100 -0.17 0.20 6.36
C SER A 100 0.69 1.40 5.91
N ALA A 101 1.37 1.22 4.78
CA ALA A 101 1.92 2.32 4.01
C ALA A 101 0.80 3.17 3.38
N SER A 102 1.10 4.44 3.10
CA SER A 102 0.23 5.37 2.40
C SER A 102 1.05 6.25 1.46
N PRO A 103 0.56 6.62 0.27
CA PRO A 103 1.26 7.57 -0.58
C PRO A 103 1.29 8.95 0.08
N VAL A 104 2.36 9.70 -0.17
CA VAL A 104 2.54 11.08 0.31
C VAL A 104 3.07 11.94 -0.83
N LYS A 105 2.50 13.14 -1.01
CA LYS A 105 3.00 14.11 -1.99
C LYS A 105 4.40 14.57 -1.59
N SER A 106 5.35 14.43 -2.50
CA SER A 106 6.74 14.81 -2.25
C SER A 106 7.40 15.26 -3.56
N PRO A 107 7.25 16.55 -3.93
CA PRO A 107 7.57 17.04 -5.28
C PRO A 107 8.99 16.73 -5.78
N SER A 108 9.97 16.75 -4.88
CA SER A 108 11.39 16.56 -5.20
C SER A 108 11.90 15.13 -5.00
N VAL A 109 11.09 14.24 -4.43
CA VAL A 109 11.48 12.85 -4.18
C VAL A 109 11.31 12.02 -5.46
N LYS A 110 12.31 11.17 -5.72
CA LYS A 110 12.29 10.13 -6.73
C LYS A 110 12.30 8.76 -6.05
N ARG A 111 11.36 7.90 -6.39
CA ARG A 111 11.23 6.53 -5.89
C ARG A 111 11.13 5.53 -7.02
N GLU A 112 11.49 4.30 -6.73
CA GLU A 112 11.14 3.17 -7.58
C GLU A 112 9.92 2.49 -6.97
N LEU A 113 8.85 2.40 -7.76
CA LEU A 113 7.58 1.80 -7.39
C LEU A 113 7.12 0.87 -8.52
N PHE A 114 6.02 0.17 -8.29
CA PHE A 114 5.38 -0.64 -9.32
C PHE A 114 4.10 0.01 -9.82
N VAL A 115 3.95 0.07 -11.14
CA VAL A 115 2.65 0.27 -11.80
C VAL A 115 2.06 -1.12 -12.07
N LEU A 116 0.90 -1.37 -11.48
CA LEU A 116 0.07 -2.51 -11.80
C LEU A 116 -0.84 -2.14 -12.98
N TRP A 117 -0.90 -2.98 -14.00
CA TRP A 117 -1.83 -2.81 -15.11
C TRP A 117 -3.03 -3.73 -14.92
N LEU A 118 -4.13 -3.17 -14.43
CA LEU A 118 -5.29 -3.96 -14.02
C LEU A 118 -6.37 -3.93 -15.09
N ASP A 119 -6.89 -5.09 -15.47
CA ASP A 119 -8.16 -5.16 -16.17
C ASP A 119 -9.30 -4.69 -15.24
N ARG A 120 -10.51 -4.52 -15.80
CA ARG A 120 -11.64 -3.97 -15.03
C ARG A 120 -11.97 -4.80 -13.79
N ARG A 121 -11.96 -6.13 -13.88
CA ARG A 121 -12.32 -7.02 -12.76
C ARG A 121 -11.24 -6.99 -11.68
N GLN A 122 -9.98 -7.01 -12.08
CA GLN A 122 -8.84 -6.89 -11.17
C GLN A 122 -8.85 -5.54 -10.44
N LEU A 123 -9.21 -4.46 -11.14
CA LEU A 123 -9.33 -3.14 -10.55
C LEU A 123 -10.47 -3.05 -9.54
N ASP A 124 -11.65 -3.59 -9.87
CA ASP A 124 -12.80 -3.63 -8.96
C ASP A 124 -12.49 -4.49 -7.70
N ALA A 125 -11.77 -5.62 -7.86
CA ALA A 125 -11.30 -6.44 -6.76
C ALA A 125 -10.29 -5.69 -5.87
N LEU A 126 -9.37 -4.93 -6.46
CA LEU A 126 -8.41 -4.14 -5.71
C LEU A 126 -9.13 -3.02 -4.92
N ASP A 127 -10.05 -2.30 -5.56
CA ASP A 127 -10.89 -1.29 -4.89
C ASP A 127 -11.64 -1.86 -3.68
N ALA A 128 -12.28 -3.02 -3.85
CA ALA A 128 -12.98 -3.71 -2.77
C ALA A 128 -12.02 -4.09 -1.63
N SER A 129 -10.82 -4.57 -1.94
CA SER A 129 -9.80 -4.93 -0.95
C SER A 129 -9.28 -3.73 -0.13
N GLU A 130 -9.25 -2.54 -0.73
CA GLU A 130 -8.85 -1.28 -0.08
C GLU A 130 -10.05 -0.58 0.60
N GLY A 131 -11.26 -1.13 0.45
CA GLY A 131 -12.50 -0.53 0.94
C GLY A 131 -12.89 0.75 0.20
N ALA A 132 -12.34 1.02 -0.99
CA ALA A 132 -12.59 2.25 -1.73
C ALA A 132 -14.09 2.53 -2.01
N PRO A 133 -14.93 1.52 -2.34
CA PRO A 133 -16.37 1.72 -2.54
C PRO A 133 -17.16 1.97 -1.26
N LEU A 134 -16.60 1.67 -0.08
CA LEU A 134 -17.31 1.77 1.19
C LEU A 134 -17.28 3.22 1.72
N PRO A 135 -18.39 3.73 2.31
CA PRO A 135 -18.41 5.06 2.93
C PRO A 135 -17.34 5.23 4.02
N ASP A 136 -17.15 4.17 4.79
CA ASP A 136 -16.27 4.01 5.96
C ASP A 136 -14.99 3.20 5.64
N GLY A 137 -14.68 2.99 4.36
CA GLY A 137 -13.43 2.37 3.94
C GLY A 137 -12.19 3.21 4.24
N ASN A 138 -11.02 2.58 4.35
CA ASN A 138 -9.80 3.28 4.75
C ASN A 138 -9.14 4.10 3.63
N PHE A 139 -9.46 3.80 2.37
CA PHE A 139 -8.82 4.44 1.22
C PHE A 139 -9.85 4.99 0.23
N ARG A 140 -9.38 5.88 -0.64
CA ARG A 140 -10.06 6.31 -1.86
C ARG A 140 -9.09 6.20 -3.01
N ARG A 141 -9.57 5.75 -4.17
CA ARG A 141 -8.78 5.76 -5.39
C ARG A 141 -8.77 7.18 -5.96
N ALA A 142 -7.59 7.68 -6.29
CA ALA A 142 -7.39 8.98 -6.91
C ALA A 142 -6.54 8.85 -8.18
N TRP A 143 -6.82 9.65 -9.20
CA TRP A 143 -5.97 9.77 -10.37
C TRP A 143 -4.89 10.83 -10.12
N LEU A 144 -3.62 10.44 -10.28
CA LEU A 144 -2.48 11.35 -10.18
C LEU A 144 -1.99 11.68 -11.60
N PRO A 145 -2.25 12.89 -12.12
CA PRO A 145 -1.83 13.28 -13.46
C PRO A 145 -0.34 13.65 -13.51
N ALA A 146 0.27 13.50 -14.67
CA ALA A 146 1.48 14.24 -15.01
C ALA A 146 1.11 15.72 -15.30
N PRO A 147 1.95 16.71 -14.94
CA PRO A 147 3.29 16.57 -14.38
C PRO A 147 3.36 16.49 -12.85
N ASP A 148 2.23 16.54 -12.14
CA ASP A 148 2.20 16.58 -10.67
C ASP A 148 2.89 15.36 -10.05
N VAL A 149 2.63 14.18 -10.61
CA VAL A 149 3.38 12.95 -10.34
C VAL A 149 3.80 12.33 -11.66
N GLN A 150 5.10 12.22 -11.88
CA GLN A 150 5.67 11.69 -13.11
C GLN A 150 6.02 10.22 -12.93
N VAL A 151 5.40 9.36 -13.74
CA VAL A 151 5.68 7.92 -13.77
C VAL A 151 6.44 7.59 -15.05
N GLN A 152 7.73 7.32 -14.92
CA GLN A 152 8.61 6.97 -16.03
C GLN A 152 8.93 5.46 -16.03
N LEU A 153 8.72 4.81 -17.17
CA LEU A 153 9.01 3.40 -17.39
C LEU A 153 10.49 3.19 -17.78
N ALA A 154 10.92 1.93 -17.81
CA ALA A 154 12.31 1.57 -18.07
C ALA A 154 12.81 1.97 -19.48
N ASP A 155 11.92 2.11 -20.46
CA ASP A 155 12.22 2.56 -21.82
C ASP A 155 12.20 4.09 -21.99
N GLY A 156 11.98 4.84 -20.91
CA GLY A 156 11.89 6.29 -20.92
C GLY A 156 10.48 6.84 -21.13
N THR A 157 9.50 5.99 -21.47
CA THR A 157 8.08 6.38 -21.60
C THR A 157 7.59 7.03 -20.32
N VAL A 158 6.91 8.17 -20.42
CA VAL A 158 6.26 8.86 -19.30
C VAL A 158 4.76 8.69 -19.45
N LEU A 159 4.11 8.12 -18.43
CA LEU A 159 2.65 7.96 -18.44
C LEU A 159 1.96 9.32 -18.24
N SER A 160 0.75 9.47 -18.79
CA SER A 160 -0.11 10.64 -18.56
C SER A 160 -0.59 10.75 -17.11
N GLY A 161 -0.56 9.64 -16.37
CA GLY A 161 -0.86 9.56 -14.95
C GLY A 161 -1.05 8.10 -14.51
N ALA A 162 -1.35 7.92 -13.23
CA ALA A 162 -1.71 6.61 -12.68
C ALA A 162 -2.66 6.78 -11.48
N TYR A 163 -3.47 5.76 -11.22
CA TYR A 163 -4.26 5.70 -9.99
C TYR A 163 -3.39 5.40 -8.77
N VAL A 164 -3.81 5.87 -7.61
CA VAL A 164 -3.26 5.48 -6.30
C VAL A 164 -4.39 5.36 -5.27
N TYR A 165 -4.14 4.67 -4.16
CA TYR A 165 -5.05 4.63 -3.01
C TYR A 165 -4.59 5.61 -1.93
N VAL A 166 -5.32 6.72 -1.78
CA VAL A 166 -5.08 7.77 -0.76
C VAL A 166 -5.83 7.40 0.51
N ASN A 167 -5.16 7.46 1.67
CA ASN A 167 -5.77 7.11 2.95
C ASN A 167 -6.74 8.20 3.42
N ARG A 168 -7.92 7.81 3.90
CA ARG A 168 -8.97 8.74 4.37
C ARG A 168 -8.68 9.35 5.74
N HIS A 169 -7.80 8.73 6.51
CA HIS A 169 -7.45 9.16 7.86
C HIS A 169 -6.20 10.04 7.87
N GLY A 170 -5.61 10.35 6.71
CA GLY A 170 -4.32 11.01 6.60
C GLY A 170 -3.14 10.06 6.84
N VAL A 171 -2.00 10.62 7.23
CA VAL A 171 -0.75 9.91 7.47
C VAL A 171 -0.15 10.30 8.82
N LEU A 172 0.63 9.41 9.42
CA LEU A 172 1.39 9.75 10.63
C LEU A 172 2.53 10.69 10.27
N HIS A 173 2.81 11.68 11.12
CA HIS A 173 3.98 12.56 10.99
C HIS A 173 5.16 12.12 11.87
N ASP A 174 6.36 12.60 11.55
CA ASP A 174 7.61 12.26 12.26
C ASP A 174 7.86 13.07 13.54
N GLY A 175 6.98 14.03 13.85
CA GLY A 175 7.08 14.94 15.00
C GLY A 175 7.44 16.36 14.59
N THR A 176 7.92 16.58 13.37
CA THR A 176 8.15 17.90 12.77
C THR A 176 6.92 18.43 12.01
N GLY A 177 5.84 17.65 11.96
CA GLY A 177 4.67 17.87 11.10
C GLY A 177 4.82 17.28 9.70
N ALA A 178 6.03 16.87 9.29
CA ALA A 178 6.25 16.19 8.02
C ALA A 178 5.78 14.72 8.08
N PRO A 179 5.22 14.17 6.99
CA PRO A 179 4.82 12.77 6.93
C PRO A 179 5.97 11.80 7.26
N ARG A 180 5.69 10.86 8.15
CA ARG A 180 6.63 9.83 8.60
C ARG A 180 6.84 8.80 7.50
N ARG A 181 8.09 8.48 7.19
CA ARG A 181 8.45 7.35 6.32
C ARG A 181 8.19 6.00 6.99
N HIS A 182 7.80 5.00 6.21
CA HIS A 182 7.52 3.66 6.73
C HIS A 182 8.82 2.85 6.92
N PRO A 183 9.25 2.54 8.16
CA PRO A 183 10.54 1.86 8.42
C PRO A 183 10.45 0.32 8.35
N GLY A 184 9.26 -0.22 8.04
CA GLY A 184 8.91 -1.63 8.24
C GLY A 184 8.05 -1.80 9.49
N GLN A 185 7.26 -2.89 9.55
CA GLN A 185 6.26 -3.02 10.62
C GLN A 185 6.85 -3.09 12.02
N ARG A 186 7.83 -3.97 12.26
CA ARG A 186 8.36 -4.16 13.62
C ARG A 186 8.95 -2.86 14.20
N PRO A 187 9.86 -2.13 13.49
CA PRO A 187 10.34 -0.84 13.99
C PRO A 187 9.22 0.21 14.16
N LEU A 188 8.23 0.21 13.26
CA LEU A 188 7.09 1.13 13.35
C LEU A 188 6.28 0.87 14.62
N LEU A 189 5.81 -0.36 14.82
CA LEU A 189 4.97 -0.73 15.95
C LEU A 189 5.70 -0.55 17.28
N THR A 190 6.98 -0.96 17.36
CA THR A 190 7.81 -0.70 18.55
C THR A 190 7.86 0.78 18.90
N GLY A 191 8.06 1.65 17.89
CA GLY A 191 8.07 3.10 18.10
C GLY A 191 6.72 3.64 18.59
N LEU A 192 5.61 3.25 17.94
CA LEU A 192 4.26 3.70 18.33
C LEU A 192 3.89 3.26 19.75
N LEU A 193 4.19 2.00 20.08
CA LEU A 193 3.93 1.43 21.40
C LEU A 193 4.80 2.09 22.48
N ALA A 194 6.06 2.39 22.20
CA ALA A 194 6.91 3.13 23.14
C ALA A 194 6.35 4.53 23.45
N SER A 195 5.82 5.21 22.43
CA SER A 195 5.32 6.58 22.53
C SER A 195 3.93 6.74 23.14
N SER A 196 3.17 5.67 23.39
CA SER A 196 1.83 5.77 23.98
C SER A 196 1.49 4.62 24.93
N ALA A 197 1.28 4.94 26.21
CA ALA A 197 0.78 3.99 27.20
C ALA A 197 -0.63 3.48 26.84
N ARG A 198 -1.50 4.35 26.33
CA ARG A 198 -2.85 3.99 25.88
C ARG A 198 -2.82 3.00 24.72
N LEU A 199 -1.89 3.15 23.77
CA LEU A 199 -1.72 2.15 22.72
C LEU A 199 -1.26 0.81 23.29
N ARG A 200 -0.37 0.79 24.28
CA ARG A 200 0.04 -0.46 24.95
C ARG A 200 -1.10 -1.14 25.70
N GLU A 201 -1.98 -0.37 26.35
CA GLU A 201 -3.18 -0.90 26.98
C GLU A 201 -4.10 -1.59 25.97
N LEU A 202 -4.27 -1.02 24.78
CA LEU A 202 -5.11 -1.60 23.74
C LEU A 202 -4.46 -2.83 23.09
N PHE A 203 -3.19 -2.71 22.71
CA PHE A 203 -2.56 -3.60 21.75
C PHE A 203 -1.41 -4.43 22.33
N GLY A 204 -1.06 -4.25 23.60
CA GLY A 204 0.10 -4.93 24.21
C GLY A 204 1.40 -4.14 24.05
N ALA A 205 2.47 -4.68 24.60
CA ALA A 205 3.78 -4.04 24.68
C ALA A 205 4.74 -4.45 23.54
N SER A 206 4.37 -5.42 22.70
CA SER A 206 5.18 -5.86 21.55
C SER A 206 4.47 -5.72 20.20
N PRO A 207 5.21 -5.67 19.08
CA PRO A 207 4.63 -5.76 17.73
C PRO A 207 3.76 -7.01 17.53
N GLU A 208 4.18 -8.14 18.09
CA GLU A 208 3.46 -9.41 18.02
C GLU A 208 2.09 -9.32 18.69
N GLU A 209 2.03 -8.82 19.93
CA GLU A 209 0.77 -8.60 20.64
C GLU A 209 -0.11 -7.59 19.90
N PHE A 210 0.49 -6.53 19.33
CA PHE A 210 -0.25 -5.54 18.57
C PHE A 210 -0.95 -6.18 17.38
N SER A 211 -0.19 -6.95 16.60
CA SER A 211 -0.69 -7.65 15.43
C SER A 211 -1.80 -8.63 15.78
N GLU A 212 -1.57 -9.47 16.80
CA GLU A 212 -2.53 -10.47 17.27
C GLU A 212 -3.85 -9.84 17.74
N ARG A 213 -3.78 -8.80 18.58
CA ARG A 213 -4.98 -8.17 19.13
C ARG A 213 -5.75 -7.35 18.11
N ALA A 214 -5.05 -6.63 17.21
CA ALA A 214 -5.69 -5.84 16.17
C ALA A 214 -6.38 -6.72 15.11
N ARG A 215 -5.87 -7.92 14.87
CA ARG A 215 -6.36 -8.79 13.80
C ARG A 215 -7.83 -9.18 14.02
N GLY A 216 -8.67 -8.84 13.06
CA GLY A 216 -10.10 -9.15 13.07
C GLY A 216 -10.96 -8.28 13.99
N ASP A 217 -10.38 -7.53 14.94
CA ASP A 217 -11.14 -6.66 15.86
C ASP A 217 -11.30 -5.25 15.30
N VAL A 218 -12.36 -5.06 14.51
CA VAL A 218 -12.72 -3.77 13.90
C VAL A 218 -12.90 -2.67 14.95
N ARG A 219 -13.46 -2.99 16.13
CA ARG A 219 -13.74 -1.99 17.17
C ARG A 219 -12.45 -1.53 17.85
N LEU A 220 -11.53 -2.47 18.11
CA LEU A 220 -10.22 -2.17 18.66
C LEU A 220 -9.37 -1.36 17.67
N CYS A 221 -9.35 -1.75 16.39
CA CYS A 221 -8.68 -0.98 15.33
C CYS A 221 -9.23 0.45 15.21
N ALA A 222 -10.55 0.63 15.28
CA ALA A 222 -11.17 1.96 15.26
C ALA A 222 -10.76 2.81 16.47
N ARG A 223 -10.65 2.20 17.67
CA ARG A 223 -10.12 2.87 18.86
C ARG A 223 -8.66 3.28 18.70
N GLY A 224 -7.80 2.39 18.21
CA GLY A 224 -6.39 2.68 17.94
C GLY A 224 -6.21 3.80 16.91
N THR A 225 -7.02 3.77 15.85
CA THR A 225 -7.02 4.81 14.81
C THR A 225 -7.40 6.18 15.40
N ARG A 226 -8.45 6.24 16.24
CA ARG A 226 -8.80 7.48 16.95
C ARG A 226 -7.70 7.96 17.88
N LEU A 227 -6.98 7.06 18.55
CA LEU A 227 -5.86 7.44 19.41
C LEU A 227 -4.75 8.17 18.64
N PHE A 228 -4.48 7.83 17.38
CA PHE A 228 -3.50 8.58 16.58
C PHE A 228 -3.89 10.05 16.43
N ALA A 229 -5.19 10.33 16.20
CA ALA A 229 -5.70 11.70 16.13
C ALA A 229 -5.70 12.39 17.51
N GLU A 230 -6.11 11.69 18.58
CA GLU A 230 -6.09 12.22 19.96
C GLU A 230 -4.67 12.59 20.44
N HIS A 231 -3.66 11.87 19.95
CA HIS A 231 -2.26 12.19 20.20
C HIS A 231 -1.69 13.29 19.30
N ALA A 232 -2.51 13.84 18.39
CA ALA A 232 -2.09 14.78 17.36
C ALA A 232 -0.88 14.26 16.56
N TRP A 233 -0.93 13.00 16.11
CA TRP A 233 0.10 12.38 15.27
C TRP A 233 -0.21 12.42 13.77
N VAL A 234 -1.39 12.91 13.40
CA VAL A 234 -1.93 12.84 12.05
C VAL A 234 -1.68 14.15 11.30
N THR A 235 -1.27 14.03 10.05
CA THR A 235 -1.15 15.12 9.10
C THR A 235 -1.71 14.70 7.74
N ASP A 236 -1.94 15.65 6.86
CA ASP A 236 -2.39 15.39 5.49
C ASP A 236 -1.28 14.73 4.67
N SER A 237 -1.67 13.87 3.73
CA SER A 237 -0.76 13.26 2.77
C SER A 237 -0.33 14.24 1.67
N GLY A 238 -1.07 15.34 1.49
CA GLY A 238 -0.93 16.28 0.39
C GLY A 238 -1.57 15.80 -0.91
N LEU A 239 -2.30 14.68 -0.88
CA LEU A 239 -2.98 14.08 -2.02
C LEU A 239 -4.52 14.18 -1.94
N GLU A 240 -5.05 14.76 -0.87
CA GLU A 240 -6.47 15.00 -0.64
C GLU A 240 -7.15 15.73 -1.81
N PRO A 241 -6.52 16.72 -2.49
CA PRO A 241 -7.14 17.38 -3.64
C PRO A 241 -7.47 16.47 -4.83
N TYR A 242 -6.76 15.34 -5.01
CA TYR A 242 -6.98 14.41 -6.13
C TYR A 242 -8.13 13.42 -5.88
N VAL A 243 -8.72 13.46 -4.69
CA VAL A 243 -9.76 12.53 -4.23
C VAL A 243 -11.16 13.14 -4.32
N ALA A 244 -11.23 14.47 -4.48
CA ALA A 244 -12.46 15.26 -4.45
C ALA A 244 -13.02 15.60 -5.85
N SER A 245 -12.36 15.11 -6.91
CA SER A 245 -12.73 15.29 -8.32
C SER A 245 -13.51 14.11 -8.89
#